data_AF-A0A426SAA3-F1
#
_entry.id   AF-A0A426SAA3-F1
#
_cell.length_a   1.000
_cell.length_b   1.000
_cell.length_c   1.000
_cell.angle_alpha   90.00
_cell.angle_beta   90.00
_cell.angle_gamma   90.00
#
_symmetry.space_group_name_H-M   'P 1'
#
loop_
_entity.id
_entity.type
_entity.pdbx_description
1 polymer ?
#
loop_
_entity_poly.entity_id
_entity_poly.type
_entity_poly.pdbx_seq_one_letter_code
_entity_poly.pdbx_strand_id
1 'polypeptide(L)'
;MCAPGVAVAAPRAAASAAPTTDFRDCPPLPVGADPARWRCEVHTAAPVLTIGKVTVRLAPITMTHAEGPLPDGGDGQVWGAMHSTPTAVPGVRGLAIQPEYGGRSDFYTGTFSLRFRLLGRQLAPGCTIGATAPVDFRLKRSGPSTWVSQDPPLIEFSAYDDTFAAPAAERCGPLAPLVNHRLGLPAAEGNLMTYDASYTFKTYDRLPRIPAR
;
A
#
# COMPACT_ATOMS: atom_id res chain seq x y z
N MET A 1 -42.80 26.21 -38.81
CA MET A 1 -42.60 24.82 -38.34
C MET A 1 -41.20 24.72 -37.77
N CYS A 2 -41.05 24.62 -36.45
CA CYS A 2 -39.75 24.55 -35.78
C CYS A 2 -39.43 23.08 -35.47
N ALA A 3 -38.29 22.58 -35.94
CA ALA A 3 -37.82 21.24 -35.62
C ALA A 3 -37.15 21.25 -34.23
N PRO A 4 -37.37 20.24 -33.36
CA PRO A 4 -36.70 20.14 -32.09
C PRO A 4 -35.27 19.60 -32.28
N GLY A 5 -34.29 20.32 -31.72
CA GLY A 5 -32.90 19.88 -31.66
C GLY A 5 -32.74 18.73 -30.65
N VAL A 6 -32.10 17.65 -31.07
CA VAL A 6 -31.79 16.50 -30.21
C VAL A 6 -30.58 16.86 -29.35
N ALA A 7 -30.77 16.94 -28.03
CA ALA A 7 -29.68 17.08 -27.09
C ALA A 7 -28.93 15.75 -26.95
N VAL A 8 -27.66 15.72 -27.34
CA VAL A 8 -26.77 14.57 -27.10
C VAL A 8 -26.38 14.56 -25.62
N ALA A 9 -26.84 13.56 -24.88
CA ALA A 9 -26.39 13.31 -23.52
C ALA A 9 -24.92 12.85 -23.54
N ALA A 10 -24.06 13.56 -22.81
CA ALA A 10 -22.68 13.14 -22.59
C ALA A 10 -22.63 11.78 -21.88
N PRO A 11 -21.66 10.91 -22.19
CA PRO A 11 -21.53 9.64 -21.50
C PRO A 11 -21.25 9.90 -20.02
N ARG A 12 -22.10 9.34 -19.16
CA ARG A 12 -21.90 9.30 -17.71
C ARG A 12 -20.59 8.54 -17.48
N ALA A 13 -19.58 9.22 -16.95
CA ALA A 13 -18.36 8.56 -16.50
C ALA A 13 -18.77 7.39 -15.60
N ALA A 14 -18.34 6.18 -15.95
CA ALA A 14 -18.52 5.02 -15.10
C ALA A 14 -17.90 5.37 -13.75
N ALA A 15 -18.73 5.37 -12.71
CA ALA A 15 -18.22 5.38 -11.35
C ALA A 15 -17.26 4.19 -11.25
N SER A 16 -15.97 4.47 -11.06
CA SER A 16 -15.00 3.47 -10.67
C SER A 16 -15.62 2.70 -9.52
N ALA A 17 -15.97 1.43 -9.73
CA ALA A 17 -16.42 0.58 -8.66
C ALA A 17 -15.32 0.64 -7.60
N ALA A 18 -15.63 1.24 -6.44
CA ALA A 18 -14.75 1.11 -5.30
C ALA A 18 -14.51 -0.39 -5.13
N PRO A 19 -13.25 -0.84 -5.03
CA PRO A 19 -12.97 -2.26 -4.82
C PRO A 19 -13.83 -2.69 -3.63
N THR A 20 -14.63 -3.74 -3.83
CA THR A 20 -15.49 -4.26 -2.77
C THR A 20 -14.55 -4.64 -1.63
N THR A 21 -14.53 -3.84 -0.55
CA THR A 21 -13.59 -4.07 0.54
C THR A 21 -13.86 -5.43 1.13
N ASP A 22 -12.89 -6.33 0.96
CA ASP A 22 -12.94 -7.69 1.48
C ASP A 22 -12.13 -7.76 2.77
N PHE A 23 -12.77 -8.22 3.84
CA PHE A 23 -12.18 -8.41 5.16
C PHE A 23 -11.61 -9.83 5.34
N ARG A 24 -11.46 -10.61 4.25
CA ARG A 24 -10.88 -11.96 4.30
C ARG A 24 -9.47 -12.04 4.87
N ASP A 25 -8.71 -10.96 4.74
CA ASP A 25 -7.30 -10.88 5.13
C ASP A 25 -7.13 -10.37 6.56
N CYS A 26 -8.22 -10.25 7.32
CA CYS A 26 -8.17 -9.93 8.74
C CYS A 26 -7.38 -11.02 9.48
N PRO A 27 -6.29 -10.65 10.17
CA PRO A 27 -5.50 -11.63 10.91
C PRO A 27 -6.27 -12.18 12.12
N PRO A 28 -5.87 -13.33 12.68
CA PRO A 28 -6.40 -13.76 13.97
C PRO A 28 -6.07 -12.75 15.08
N LEU A 29 -6.97 -12.61 16.05
CA LEU A 29 -6.73 -11.77 17.21
C LEU A 29 -5.72 -12.39 18.17
N PRO A 30 -4.93 -11.57 18.89
CA PRO A 30 -4.13 -12.06 20.01
C PRO A 30 -5.00 -12.75 21.08
N VAL A 31 -4.41 -13.67 21.83
CA VAL A 31 -5.11 -14.39 22.91
C VAL A 31 -5.62 -13.38 23.94
N GLY A 32 -6.91 -13.50 24.30
CA GLY A 32 -7.56 -12.65 25.30
C GLY A 32 -8.00 -11.27 24.79
N ALA A 33 -7.74 -10.93 23.53
CA ALA A 33 -8.25 -9.71 22.91
C ALA A 33 -9.79 -9.74 22.81
N ASP A 34 -10.43 -8.62 23.12
CA ASP A 34 -11.88 -8.44 23.02
C ASP A 34 -12.28 -8.14 21.55
N PRO A 35 -13.03 -9.03 20.88
CA PRO A 35 -13.44 -8.83 19.49
C PRO A 35 -14.29 -7.57 19.25
N ALA A 36 -14.98 -7.05 20.26
CA ALA A 36 -15.77 -5.83 20.14
C ALA A 36 -14.92 -4.56 20.19
N ARG A 37 -13.68 -4.66 20.67
CA ARG A 37 -12.73 -3.53 20.80
C ARG A 37 -11.61 -3.56 19.78
N TRP A 38 -11.48 -4.65 19.04
CA TRP A 38 -10.52 -4.79 17.96
C TRP A 38 -11.17 -4.51 16.61
N ARG A 39 -10.50 -3.69 15.80
CA ARG A 39 -10.89 -3.35 14.43
C ARG A 39 -9.98 -4.09 13.46
N CYS A 40 -10.57 -4.72 12.45
CA CYS A 40 -9.86 -5.06 11.25
C CYS A 40 -9.98 -3.89 10.27
N GLU A 41 -8.83 -3.35 9.85
CA GLU A 41 -8.74 -2.19 8.97
C GLU A 41 -8.19 -2.60 7.61
N VAL A 42 -8.80 -2.07 6.55
CA VAL A 42 -8.36 -2.25 5.17
C VAL A 42 -8.02 -0.89 4.60
N HIS A 43 -6.74 -0.67 4.36
CA HIS A 43 -6.18 0.56 3.80
C HIS A 43 -5.95 0.35 2.30
N THR A 44 -6.44 1.26 1.48
CA THR A 44 -6.16 1.31 0.04
C THR A 44 -5.46 2.61 -0.29
N ALA A 45 -4.34 2.52 -1.00
CA ALA A 45 -3.54 3.69 -1.38
C ALA A 45 -3.09 3.58 -2.84
N ALA A 46 -2.90 4.72 -3.51
CA ALA A 46 -2.30 4.79 -4.85
C ALA A 46 -0.98 5.60 -4.81
N PRO A 47 0.14 4.99 -4.39
CA PRO A 47 1.36 5.74 -4.12
C PRO A 47 2.05 6.27 -5.37
N VAL A 48 2.64 7.46 -5.26
CA VAL A 48 3.71 7.93 -6.14
C VAL A 48 5.02 7.75 -5.39
N LEU A 49 5.88 6.91 -5.93
CA LEU A 49 7.17 6.55 -5.36
C LEU A 49 8.30 7.09 -6.24
N THR A 50 9.06 8.04 -5.71
CA THR A 50 10.39 8.40 -6.18
C THR A 50 11.42 7.60 -5.40
N ILE A 51 12.20 6.79 -6.11
CA ILE A 51 13.26 5.95 -5.55
C ILE A 51 14.50 6.06 -6.43
N GLY A 52 15.58 6.61 -5.88
CA GLY A 52 16.75 7.00 -6.65
C GLY A 52 16.40 7.99 -7.78
N LYS A 53 16.58 7.57 -9.03
CA LYS A 53 16.37 8.39 -10.24
C LYS A 53 15.01 8.20 -10.90
N VAL A 54 14.17 7.30 -10.40
CA VAL A 54 12.88 6.96 -11.02
C VAL A 54 11.71 7.40 -10.16
N THR A 55 10.67 7.91 -10.81
CA THR A 55 9.37 8.18 -10.19
C THR A 55 8.31 7.30 -10.83
N VAL A 56 7.58 6.56 -10.01
CA VAL A 56 6.58 5.58 -10.44
C VAL A 56 5.28 5.86 -9.70
N ARG A 57 4.18 6.04 -10.43
CA ARG A 57 2.83 5.94 -9.85
C ARG A 57 2.47 4.48 -9.77
N LEU A 58 2.59 3.89 -8.59
CA LEU A 58 2.27 2.50 -8.34
C LEU A 58 0.78 2.24 -8.59
N ALA A 59 0.46 1.05 -9.08
CA ALA A 59 -0.89 0.52 -9.02
C ALA A 59 -1.39 0.53 -7.56
N PRO A 60 -2.71 0.66 -7.33
CA PRO A 60 -3.25 0.68 -5.99
C PRO A 60 -2.77 -0.51 -5.16
N ILE A 61 -2.37 -0.23 -3.92
CA ILE A 61 -2.01 -1.23 -2.92
C ILE A 61 -3.15 -1.33 -1.91
N THR A 62 -3.40 -2.54 -1.43
CA THR A 62 -4.31 -2.79 -0.31
C THR A 62 -3.51 -3.42 0.82
N MET A 63 -3.67 -2.90 2.04
CA MET A 63 -3.05 -3.42 3.26
C MET A 63 -4.14 -3.70 4.28
N THR A 64 -4.12 -4.89 4.87
CA THR A 64 -5.06 -5.31 5.90
C THR A 64 -4.30 -5.58 7.19
N HIS A 65 -4.78 -5.02 8.29
CA HIS A 65 -4.23 -5.25 9.62
C HIS A 65 -5.34 -5.17 10.67
N ALA A 66 -5.01 -5.49 11.91
CA ALA A 66 -5.92 -5.39 13.03
C ALA A 66 -5.29 -4.57 14.15
N GLU A 67 -6.11 -3.74 14.79
CA GLU A 67 -5.71 -2.88 15.91
C GLU A 67 -6.74 -2.96 17.03
N GLY A 68 -6.26 -2.87 18.26
CA GLY A 68 -7.11 -2.78 19.44
C GLY A 68 -6.34 -2.92 20.74
N PRO A 69 -7.01 -2.71 21.88
CA PRO A 69 -6.36 -2.79 23.18
C PRO A 69 -6.04 -4.24 23.54
N LEU A 70 -4.83 -4.48 24.03
CA LEU A 70 -4.38 -5.72 24.63
C LEU A 70 -4.98 -5.91 26.04
N PRO A 71 -4.97 -7.14 26.59
CA PRO A 71 -5.50 -7.41 27.94
C PRO A 71 -4.82 -6.63 29.07
N ASP A 72 -3.56 -6.23 28.87
CA ASP A 72 -2.79 -5.40 29.81
C ASP A 72 -3.07 -3.89 29.65
N GLY A 73 -3.94 -3.50 28.71
CA GLY A 73 -4.31 -2.13 28.42
C GLY A 73 -3.42 -1.42 27.39
N GLY A 74 -2.36 -2.07 26.89
CA GLY A 74 -1.53 -1.52 25.81
C GLY A 74 -2.21 -1.54 24.45
N ASP A 75 -1.67 -0.80 23.48
CA ASP A 75 -2.12 -0.87 22.09
C ASP A 75 -1.53 -2.11 21.41
N GLY A 76 -2.39 -2.91 20.78
CA GLY A 76 -2.02 -4.08 20.02
C GLY A 76 -2.26 -3.88 18.54
N GLN A 77 -1.36 -4.41 17.71
CA GLN A 77 -1.51 -4.44 16.27
C GLN A 77 -1.03 -5.77 15.70
N VAL A 78 -1.77 -6.32 14.73
CA VAL A 78 -1.40 -7.54 14.00
C VAL A 78 -1.48 -7.30 12.50
N TRP A 79 -0.44 -7.67 11.77
CA TRP A 79 -0.42 -7.62 10.30
C TRP A 79 -1.26 -8.75 9.70
N GLY A 80 -2.10 -8.42 8.72
CA GLY A 80 -2.86 -9.40 7.93
C GLY A 80 -2.16 -9.70 6.61
N ALA A 81 -2.41 -8.87 5.60
CA ALA A 81 -1.88 -9.05 4.26
C ALA A 81 -1.63 -7.73 3.53
N MET A 82 -0.84 -7.80 2.47
CA MET A 82 -0.74 -6.75 1.46
C MET A 82 -0.95 -7.34 0.08
N HIS A 83 -1.78 -6.67 -0.70
CA HIS A 83 -2.00 -6.96 -2.11
C HIS A 83 -1.49 -5.80 -2.94
N SER A 84 -0.73 -6.13 -3.98
CA SER A 84 -0.16 -5.18 -4.92
C SER A 84 -0.04 -5.84 -6.29
N THR A 85 0.06 -5.03 -7.33
CA THR A 85 0.35 -5.51 -8.67
C THR A 85 1.59 -4.83 -9.25
N PRO A 86 2.34 -5.53 -10.13
CA PRO A 86 3.46 -4.93 -10.85
C PRO A 86 3.07 -3.65 -11.59
N THR A 87 3.91 -2.63 -11.45
CA THR A 87 3.80 -1.37 -12.19
C THR A 87 5.01 -1.19 -13.08
N ALA A 88 4.82 -0.82 -14.35
CA ALA A 88 5.94 -0.53 -15.25
C ALA A 88 6.76 0.66 -14.74
N VAL A 89 8.09 0.55 -14.78
CA VAL A 89 9.00 1.64 -14.38
C VAL A 89 9.21 2.58 -15.59
N PRO A 90 8.78 3.85 -15.51
CA PRO A 90 8.98 4.80 -16.60
C PRO A 90 10.47 4.98 -16.92
N GLY A 91 10.80 5.06 -18.21
CA GLY A 91 12.18 5.26 -18.67
C GLY A 91 13.09 4.02 -18.60
N VAL A 92 12.62 2.89 -18.05
CA VAL A 92 13.38 1.63 -18.01
C VAL A 92 12.60 0.52 -18.71
N ARG A 93 12.90 0.33 -20.00
CA ARG A 93 12.16 -0.60 -20.88
C ARG A 93 12.16 -2.03 -20.32
N GLY A 94 10.97 -2.61 -20.19
CA GLY A 94 10.78 -4.01 -19.80
C GLY A 94 10.98 -4.28 -18.30
N LEU A 95 11.12 -3.24 -17.49
CA LEU A 95 11.20 -3.32 -16.04
C LEU A 95 9.86 -2.97 -15.41
N ALA A 96 9.41 -3.78 -14.47
CA ALA A 96 8.31 -3.47 -13.57
C ALA A 96 8.77 -3.57 -12.11
N ILE A 97 8.09 -2.84 -11.24
CA ILE A 97 8.31 -2.81 -9.79
C ILE A 97 7.01 -3.21 -9.09
N GLN A 98 7.12 -4.08 -8.09
CA GLN A 98 5.99 -4.49 -7.26
C GLN A 98 6.37 -4.32 -5.78
N PRO A 99 5.65 -3.48 -5.01
CA PRO A 99 5.87 -3.36 -3.57
C PRO A 99 5.34 -4.60 -2.85
N GLU A 100 6.06 -5.06 -1.83
CA GLU A 100 5.70 -6.21 -1.00
C GLU A 100 5.99 -5.89 0.46
N TYR A 101 5.29 -6.54 1.37
CA TYR A 101 5.52 -6.38 2.80
C TYR A 101 6.97 -6.73 3.16
N GLY A 102 7.64 -5.80 3.84
CA GLY A 102 9.02 -5.90 4.29
C GLY A 102 9.18 -6.48 5.69
N GLY A 103 8.08 -6.89 6.35
CA GLY A 103 8.13 -7.60 7.63
C GLY A 103 7.92 -6.74 8.88
N ARG A 104 7.70 -5.44 8.74
CA ARG A 104 7.38 -4.55 9.88
C ARG A 104 6.28 -3.56 9.52
N SER A 105 5.43 -3.27 10.51
CA SER A 105 4.36 -2.27 10.43
C SER A 105 3.98 -1.84 11.83
N ASP A 106 3.71 -0.55 11.99
CA ASP A 106 3.15 0.13 13.14
C ASP A 106 2.39 1.36 12.60
N PHE A 107 1.10 1.18 12.38
CA PHE A 107 0.19 2.16 11.81
C PHE A 107 -0.21 3.23 12.83
N TYR A 108 -0.07 2.98 14.14
CA TYR A 108 -0.18 4.00 15.18
C TYR A 108 0.89 5.07 15.02
N THR A 109 2.14 4.66 14.77
CA THR A 109 3.27 5.59 14.57
C THR A 109 3.51 5.96 13.10
N GLY A 110 2.77 5.34 12.17
CA GLY A 110 2.93 5.57 10.73
C GLY A 110 4.22 4.97 10.16
N THR A 111 4.78 3.94 10.79
CA THR A 111 6.01 3.30 10.34
C THR A 111 5.73 1.93 9.74
N PHE A 112 6.41 1.60 8.64
CA PHE A 112 6.32 0.28 8.04
C PHE A 112 7.48 0.03 7.08
N SER A 113 7.74 -1.23 6.78
CA SER A 113 8.79 -1.64 5.88
C SER A 113 8.21 -2.24 4.61
N LEU A 114 8.73 -1.83 3.45
CA LEU A 114 8.47 -2.50 2.17
C LEU A 114 9.75 -3.05 1.56
N ARG A 115 9.60 -4.06 0.72
CA ARG A 115 10.60 -4.44 -0.28
C ARG A 115 9.97 -4.28 -1.66
N PHE A 116 10.80 -4.10 -2.68
CA PHE A 116 10.30 -3.89 -4.03
C PHE A 116 10.85 -4.95 -4.97
N ARG A 117 10.02 -5.92 -5.33
CA ARG A 117 10.39 -6.92 -6.32
C ARG A 117 10.46 -6.26 -7.70
N LEU A 118 11.59 -6.47 -8.36
CA LEU A 118 11.83 -6.02 -9.73
C LEU A 118 11.56 -7.18 -10.69
N LEU A 119 10.73 -6.94 -11.69
CA LEU A 119 10.33 -7.92 -12.68
C LEU A 119 10.82 -7.51 -14.06
N GLY A 120 11.37 -8.47 -14.79
CA GLY A 120 11.83 -8.28 -16.16
C GLY A 120 12.34 -9.62 -16.72
N ARG A 121 12.23 -9.81 -18.04
CA ARG A 121 12.58 -11.10 -18.68
C ARG A 121 14.05 -11.50 -18.47
N GLN A 122 14.93 -10.52 -18.31
CA GLN A 122 16.38 -10.72 -18.17
C GLN A 122 16.84 -10.69 -16.71
N LEU A 123 15.95 -10.40 -15.76
CA LEU A 123 16.30 -10.35 -14.34
C LEU A 123 16.30 -11.75 -13.74
N ALA A 124 17.24 -12.00 -12.84
CA ALA A 124 17.20 -13.22 -12.04
C ALA A 124 15.93 -13.24 -11.15
N PRO A 125 15.34 -14.41 -10.91
CA PRO A 125 14.24 -14.54 -9.95
C PRO A 125 14.65 -14.01 -8.58
N GLY A 126 13.78 -13.19 -7.97
CA GLY A 126 14.03 -12.59 -6.67
C GLY A 126 14.84 -11.29 -6.69
N CYS A 127 15.14 -10.72 -7.87
CA CYS A 127 15.69 -9.36 -7.99
C CYS A 127 14.81 -8.36 -7.22
N THR A 128 15.36 -7.76 -6.16
CA THR A 128 14.55 -7.02 -5.16
C THR A 128 15.36 -5.87 -4.57
N ILE A 129 14.73 -4.71 -4.42
CA ILE A 129 15.24 -3.62 -3.59
C ILE A 129 14.79 -3.89 -2.16
N GLY A 130 15.75 -3.96 -1.25
CA GLY A 130 15.53 -4.28 0.16
C GLY A 130 15.27 -5.77 0.39
N ALA A 131 16.08 -6.63 -0.24
CA ALA A 131 15.96 -8.07 -0.07
C ALA A 131 16.45 -8.52 1.31
N THR A 132 17.58 -7.98 1.78
CA THR A 132 18.09 -8.22 3.14
C THR A 132 17.78 -7.08 4.10
N ALA A 133 17.70 -5.85 3.60
CA ALA A 133 17.41 -4.65 4.38
C ALA A 133 16.19 -3.93 3.79
N PRO A 134 14.97 -4.18 4.29
CA PRO A 134 13.76 -3.53 3.80
C PRO A 134 13.86 -2.00 3.82
N VAL A 135 13.12 -1.35 2.92
CA VAL A 135 12.98 0.11 2.90
C VAL A 135 12.01 0.51 4.00
N ASP A 136 12.51 1.27 4.96
CA ASP A 136 11.75 1.74 6.11
C ASP A 136 11.12 3.09 5.83
N PHE A 137 9.80 3.14 5.98
CA PHE A 137 9.02 4.35 5.83
C PHE A 137 8.58 4.88 7.20
N ARG A 138 8.55 6.20 7.29
CA ARG A 138 8.03 6.99 8.42
C ARG A 138 7.07 8.04 7.89
N LEU A 139 5.81 7.65 7.77
CA LEU A 139 4.81 8.48 7.14
C LEU A 139 4.38 9.64 8.02
N LYS A 140 4.33 10.80 7.39
CA LYS A 140 3.79 12.04 7.94
C LYS A 140 2.46 12.31 7.26
N ARG A 141 1.44 12.73 8.02
CA ARG A 141 0.18 13.21 7.45
C ARG A 141 0.45 14.53 6.73
N SER A 142 -0.02 14.67 5.49
CA SER A 142 0.05 15.93 4.74
C SER A 142 -1.16 16.84 5.01
N GLY A 143 -2.16 16.36 5.74
CA GLY A 143 -3.36 17.10 6.10
C GLY A 143 -4.26 16.35 7.08
N PRO A 144 -5.42 16.92 7.46
CA PRO A 144 -6.40 16.24 8.29
C PRO A 144 -7.00 15.04 7.55
N SER A 145 -7.55 14.09 8.31
CA SER A 145 -8.35 13.00 7.74
C SER A 145 -9.80 13.44 7.58
N THR A 146 -10.47 12.94 6.54
CA THR A 146 -11.87 13.26 6.22
C THR A 146 -12.71 12.00 6.36
N TRP A 147 -13.77 12.07 7.16
CA TRP A 147 -14.79 11.03 7.20
C TRP A 147 -15.72 11.19 5.98
N VAL A 148 -15.63 10.26 5.03
CA VAL A 148 -16.48 10.23 3.83
C VAL A 148 -17.80 9.50 4.12
N SER A 149 -17.74 8.47 4.96
CA SER A 149 -18.92 7.72 5.42
C SER A 149 -18.71 7.24 6.86
N GLN A 150 -19.78 7.22 7.65
CA GLN A 150 -19.79 6.66 9.01
C GLN A 150 -20.29 5.21 9.04
N ASP A 151 -21.14 4.82 8.08
CA ASP A 151 -21.67 3.46 7.98
C ASP A 151 -21.87 3.03 6.51
N PRO A 152 -21.00 2.14 5.96
CA PRO A 152 -19.78 1.64 6.59
C PRO A 152 -18.75 2.76 6.77
N PRO A 153 -17.85 2.68 7.78
CA PRO A 153 -16.77 3.63 7.97
C PRO A 153 -15.92 3.76 6.71
N LEU A 154 -15.69 4.99 6.25
CA LEU A 154 -14.73 5.29 5.19
C LEU A 154 -14.05 6.62 5.52
N ILE A 155 -12.74 6.58 5.66
CA ILE A 155 -11.93 7.73 6.02
C ILE A 155 -10.86 7.90 4.94
N GLU A 156 -10.74 9.12 4.42
CA GLU A 156 -9.71 9.51 3.47
C GLU A 156 -8.64 10.35 4.13
N PHE A 157 -7.41 10.19 3.67
CA PHE A 157 -6.27 10.95 4.14
C PHE A 157 -5.14 10.95 3.12
N SER A 158 -4.22 11.90 3.27
CA SER A 158 -2.99 11.94 2.49
C SER A 158 -1.78 11.85 3.43
N ALA A 159 -0.73 11.17 2.96
CA ALA A 159 0.51 11.00 3.70
C ALA A 159 1.72 11.00 2.77
N TYR A 160 2.89 11.24 3.37
CA TYR A 160 4.15 11.20 2.66
C TYR A 160 5.32 10.78 3.56
N ASP A 161 6.41 10.34 2.94
CA ASP A 161 7.72 10.21 3.56
C ASP A 161 8.81 10.63 2.56
N ASP A 162 9.66 11.54 2.99
CA ASP A 162 10.76 12.16 2.24
C ASP A 162 12.13 11.89 2.88
N THR A 163 12.20 10.99 3.87
CA THR A 163 13.39 10.75 4.69
C THR A 163 13.98 9.35 4.55
N PHE A 164 13.32 8.45 3.83
CA PHE A 164 13.79 7.07 3.67
C PHE A 164 14.98 6.96 2.72
N ALA A 165 15.81 5.96 2.98
CA ALA A 165 16.88 5.54 2.10
C ALA A 165 16.47 4.27 1.33
N ALA A 166 16.91 4.15 0.09
CA ALA A 166 16.71 2.97 -0.73
C ALA A 166 18.04 2.22 -0.91
N PRO A 167 18.13 0.94 -0.50
CA PRO A 167 19.33 0.14 -0.71
C PRO A 167 19.51 -0.20 -2.19
N ALA A 168 20.65 -0.82 -2.52
CA ALA A 168 20.85 -1.41 -3.83
C ALA A 168 19.82 -2.51 -4.08
N ALA A 169 19.44 -2.71 -5.34
CA ALA A 169 18.76 -3.91 -5.78
C ALA A 169 19.72 -5.10 -5.66
N GLU A 170 19.24 -6.16 -5.03
CA GLU A 170 19.96 -7.39 -4.75
C GLU A 170 19.36 -8.54 -5.56
N ARG A 171 20.12 -9.64 -5.68
CA ARG A 171 19.65 -10.89 -6.33
C ARG A 171 19.20 -10.70 -7.78
N CYS A 172 19.73 -9.69 -8.47
CA CYS A 172 19.41 -9.39 -9.87
C CYS A 172 20.30 -10.11 -10.89
N GLY A 173 21.16 -11.01 -10.43
CA GLY A 173 22.12 -11.73 -11.26
C GLY A 173 23.18 -10.79 -11.87
N PRO A 174 23.74 -11.11 -13.05
CA PRO A 174 24.83 -10.34 -13.65
C PRO A 174 24.41 -8.91 -14.07
N LEU A 175 23.10 -8.64 -14.15
CA LEU A 175 22.57 -7.31 -14.47
C LEU A 175 22.49 -6.36 -13.28
N ALA A 176 22.82 -6.80 -12.06
CA ALA A 176 22.70 -5.98 -10.86
C ALA A 176 23.36 -4.58 -10.99
N PRO A 177 24.60 -4.43 -11.51
CA PRO A 177 25.20 -3.10 -11.67
C PRO A 177 24.42 -2.19 -12.63
N LEU A 178 23.91 -2.75 -13.73
CA LEU A 178 23.12 -2.00 -14.71
C LEU A 178 21.77 -1.58 -14.13
N VAL A 179 21.08 -2.49 -13.44
CA VAL A 179 19.80 -2.20 -12.77
C VAL A 179 19.99 -1.08 -11.76
N ASN A 180 20.99 -1.20 -10.88
CA ASN A 180 21.29 -0.19 -9.88
C ASN A 180 21.67 1.16 -10.51
N HIS A 181 22.49 1.17 -11.55
CA HIS A 181 22.82 2.41 -12.26
C HIS A 181 21.59 3.08 -12.89
N ARG A 182 20.70 2.31 -13.53
CA ARG A 182 19.49 2.81 -14.18
C ARG A 182 18.48 3.35 -13.19
N LEU A 183 18.35 2.71 -12.03
CA LEU A 183 17.46 3.15 -10.95
C LEU A 183 18.10 4.22 -10.06
N GLY A 184 19.42 4.44 -10.14
CA GLY A 184 20.14 5.34 -9.26
C GLY A 184 20.25 4.82 -7.83
N LEU A 185 20.50 3.52 -7.67
CA LEU A 185 20.59 2.83 -6.38
C LEU A 185 22.03 2.43 -6.03
N PRO A 186 22.40 2.37 -4.73
CA PRO A 186 21.60 2.81 -3.58
C PRO A 186 21.38 4.33 -3.58
N ALA A 187 20.28 4.78 -2.97
CA ALA A 187 19.91 6.19 -2.86
C ALA A 187 19.70 6.54 -1.39
N ALA A 188 20.68 7.23 -0.79
CA ALA A 188 20.62 7.62 0.62
C ALA A 188 19.64 8.76 0.90
N GLU A 189 19.40 9.63 -0.08
CA GLU A 189 18.57 10.84 0.03
C GLU A 189 17.84 11.13 -1.29
N GLY A 190 16.94 12.12 -1.26
CA GLY A 190 16.19 12.56 -2.44
C GLY A 190 15.05 11.62 -2.86
N ASN A 191 14.72 10.64 -2.02
CA ASN A 191 13.57 9.76 -2.23
C ASN A 191 12.29 10.41 -1.70
N LEU A 192 11.14 10.00 -2.25
CA LEU A 192 9.84 10.50 -1.82
C LEU A 192 8.78 9.43 -2.06
N MET A 193 7.93 9.20 -1.08
CA MET A 193 6.69 8.46 -1.26
C MET A 193 5.55 9.39 -0.87
N THR A 194 4.58 9.58 -1.75
CA THR A 194 3.32 10.26 -1.44
C THR A 194 2.18 9.33 -1.76
N TYR A 195 1.08 9.42 -1.02
CA TYR A 195 -0.14 8.76 -1.42
C TYR A 195 -1.37 9.43 -0.82
N ASP A 196 -2.45 9.37 -1.60
CA ASP A 196 -3.81 9.50 -1.10
C ASP A 196 -4.30 8.10 -0.78
N ALA A 197 -4.84 7.95 0.41
CA ALA A 197 -5.36 6.69 0.91
C ALA A 197 -6.77 6.86 1.46
N SER A 198 -7.47 5.74 1.44
CA SER A 198 -8.66 5.55 2.24
C SER A 198 -8.48 4.33 3.11
N TYR A 199 -9.15 4.32 4.26
CA TYR A 199 -9.32 3.11 5.04
C TYR A 199 -10.77 2.96 5.49
N THR A 200 -11.16 1.70 5.61
CA THR A 200 -12.42 1.26 6.18
C THR A 200 -12.12 0.20 7.22
N PHE A 201 -13.03 0.01 8.16
CA PHE A 201 -12.85 -0.99 9.20
C PHE A 201 -14.15 -1.64 9.62
N LYS A 202 -14.03 -2.82 10.22
CA LYS A 202 -15.09 -3.48 10.99
C LYS A 202 -14.51 -4.00 12.28
N THR A 203 -15.30 -3.96 13.35
CA THR A 203 -14.95 -4.67 14.58
C THR A 203 -15.08 -6.17 14.37
N TYR A 204 -14.27 -6.97 15.08
CA TYR A 204 -14.20 -8.41 14.87
C TYR A 204 -15.49 -9.14 15.24
N ASP A 205 -16.27 -8.62 16.20
CA ASP A 205 -17.61 -9.11 16.54
C ASP A 205 -18.64 -8.96 15.39
N ARG A 206 -18.34 -8.10 14.40
CA ARG A 206 -19.18 -7.84 13.21
C ARG A 206 -18.63 -8.44 11.93
N LEU A 207 -17.48 -9.12 11.98
CA LEU A 207 -16.96 -9.81 10.82
C LEU A 207 -17.79 -11.08 10.54
N PRO A 208 -18.00 -11.44 9.26
CA PRO A 208 -18.52 -12.76 8.93
C PRO A 208 -17.62 -13.80 9.60
N ARG A 209 -18.20 -14.78 10.30
CA ARG A 209 -17.40 -15.87 10.90
C ARG A 209 -16.66 -16.59 9.78
N ILE A 210 -15.37 -16.31 9.62
CA ILE A 210 -14.50 -17.07 8.73
C ILE A 210 -14.20 -18.37 9.49
N PRO A 211 -14.59 -19.55 8.97
CA PRO A 211 -14.21 -20.81 9.59
C PRO A 211 -12.68 -20.88 9.63
N ALA A 212 -12.11 -21.22 10.80
CA ALA A 212 -10.68 -21.44 10.94
C ALA A 212 -10.21 -22.49 9.91
N ARG A 213 -9.13 -22.17 9.17
CA ARG A 213 -8.41 -23.14 8.34
C ARG A 213 -7.35 -23.85 9.17
#